data_AF-A0A7J6D595-F1
#
_entry.id   AF-A0A7J6D595-F1
#
_cell.length_a   1.000
_cell.length_b   1.000
_cell.length_c   1.000
_cell.angle_alpha   90.00
_cell.angle_beta   90.00
_cell.angle_gamma   90.00
#
_symmetry.space_group_name_H-M   'P 1'
#
loop_
_entity.id
_entity.type
_entity.pdbx_description
1 polymer ?
#
loop_
_entity_poly.entity_id
_entity_poly.type
_entity_poly.pdbx_seq_one_letter_code
_entity_poly.pdbx_strand_id
1 'polypeptide(L)'
;MLLLFLVPANFLPFGDGDIVNPVSDDGSSEAIFLQQPFKYFGRTYNQIYVNNNGHLTFTQPLSAYVPYLNAGIDIIAALWTDLDNDNGGTISYREDTSSAVLEQVTQAVNQYYPNVPFTATSAFVATWDSVPYITGGGAGYDTVDSVNSFTIPAASAPELSSSSNIEVNGRWSFRVDGSLNLPANFLPFGDGDTVNPISDDGSSEAIHLQQPFKYFGRTYNQIYVNNNGHLTFTEPLSAYVPYLNAGIDIIAALWTDLDNDNGGTISYREDTSSAVLEQVTQAVNQYYPNVPFTATSAFVATWDSVPYITGGGVVTFQVVLVSNGDRSFILINYGDIAETGQVWLAGYDTVDSVNSFTIPAASAPELSSSSNIK
;
A
#
# COMPACT_ATOMS: atom_id res chain seq x y z
N MET A 1 12.50 -8.11 -1.03
CA MET A 1 13.37 -8.09 0.17
C MET A 1 12.59 -7.35 1.25
N LEU A 2 12.47 -7.92 2.45
CA LEU A 2 11.62 -7.41 3.53
C LEU A 2 12.46 -6.62 4.52
N LEU A 3 11.91 -5.55 5.08
CA LEU A 3 12.55 -4.79 6.15
C LEU A 3 11.81 -4.98 7.48
N LEU A 4 12.55 -5.32 8.55
CA LEU A 4 12.03 -5.58 9.89
C LEU A 4 12.47 -4.46 10.83
N PHE A 5 11.52 -3.81 11.51
CA PHE A 5 11.80 -2.80 12.51
C PHE A 5 11.44 -3.27 13.91
N LEU A 6 12.37 -2.97 14.83
CA LEU A 6 12.28 -3.03 16.28
C LEU A 6 11.97 -4.43 16.84
N VAL A 7 12.66 -4.78 17.93
CA VAL A 7 12.56 -6.11 18.55
C VAL A 7 12.70 -5.94 20.06
N PRO A 8 11.67 -6.22 20.88
CA PRO A 8 11.91 -6.70 22.21
C PRO A 8 12.18 -8.21 22.10
N ALA A 9 13.44 -8.59 22.31
CA ALA A 9 14.05 -9.95 22.30
C ALA A 9 14.67 -10.46 20.97
N ASN A 10 15.99 -10.23 20.83
CA ASN A 10 16.97 -11.13 20.17
C ASN A 10 16.50 -11.85 18.89
N PHE A 11 15.91 -11.15 17.92
CA PHE A 11 15.53 -11.79 16.66
C PHE A 11 16.78 -12.24 15.92
N LEU A 12 17.71 -11.33 15.63
CA LEU A 12 19.04 -11.69 15.14
C LEU A 12 20.08 -11.34 16.21
N PRO A 13 21.17 -12.13 16.34
CA PRO A 13 22.28 -11.77 17.21
C PRO A 13 22.92 -10.45 16.72
N PHE A 14 23.53 -9.68 17.60
CA PHE A 14 24.27 -8.46 17.27
C PHE A 14 25.48 -8.29 18.21
N GLY A 15 26.41 -7.41 17.84
CA GLY A 15 27.63 -7.14 18.60
C GLY A 15 28.87 -7.82 18.02
N ASP A 16 29.03 -9.13 18.24
CA ASP A 16 30.22 -9.87 17.83
C ASP A 16 30.38 -9.90 16.29
N GLY A 17 31.37 -9.16 15.78
CA GLY A 17 31.68 -9.09 14.35
C GLY A 17 30.95 -7.98 13.58
N ASP A 18 30.11 -7.19 14.24
CA ASP A 18 29.49 -6.01 13.63
C ASP A 18 30.51 -4.87 13.45
N ILE A 19 30.29 -4.03 12.44
CA ILE A 19 31.03 -2.78 12.27
C ILE A 19 30.37 -1.73 13.16
N VAL A 20 31.15 -1.11 14.03
CA VAL A 20 30.66 -0.04 14.92
C VAL A 20 30.71 1.30 14.18
N ASN A 21 29.59 2.02 14.21
CA ASN A 21 29.48 3.35 13.64
C ASN A 21 30.29 4.37 14.46
N PRO A 22 30.78 5.47 13.86
CA PRO A 22 31.48 6.52 14.61
C PRO A 22 30.64 7.09 15.75
N VAL A 23 31.32 7.41 16.84
CA VAL A 23 30.75 8.20 17.94
C VAL A 23 30.61 9.65 17.47
N SER A 24 29.38 10.16 17.47
CA SER A 24 28.99 11.50 17.06
C SER A 24 27.49 11.67 17.30
N ASP A 25 27.06 12.77 17.89
CA ASP A 25 25.65 13.17 18.02
C ASP A 25 24.83 13.02 16.71
N ASP A 26 24.96 13.97 15.77
CA ASP A 26 24.24 13.96 14.48
C ASP A 26 24.98 13.21 13.34
N GLY A 27 25.71 12.16 13.70
CA GLY A 27 26.63 11.44 12.82
C GLY A 27 25.96 10.46 11.85
N SER A 28 26.74 9.97 10.89
CA SER A 28 26.35 8.88 10.00
C SER A 28 27.56 8.02 9.65
N SER A 29 27.30 6.79 9.22
CA SER A 29 28.33 5.97 8.57
C SER A 29 28.81 6.62 7.27
N GLU A 30 30.00 6.23 6.81
CA GLU A 30 30.38 6.32 5.40
C GLU A 30 29.44 5.46 4.53
N ALA A 31 29.54 5.56 3.20
CA ALA A 31 28.76 4.73 2.30
C ALA A 31 29.09 3.23 2.49
N ILE A 32 28.08 2.42 2.78
CA ILE A 32 28.21 0.97 2.94
C ILE A 32 27.71 0.31 1.66
N PHE A 33 28.63 -0.27 0.87
CA PHE A 33 28.28 -0.97 -0.36
C PHE A 33 27.73 -2.37 -0.06
N LEU A 34 26.52 -2.63 -0.52
CA LEU A 34 25.82 -3.90 -0.33
C LEU A 34 26.36 -4.95 -1.29
N GLN A 35 26.58 -6.17 -0.81
CA GLN A 35 26.94 -7.32 -1.66
C GLN A 35 25.78 -7.74 -2.55
N GLN A 36 24.53 -7.55 -2.08
CA GLN A 36 23.32 -7.75 -2.85
C GLN A 36 22.51 -6.45 -2.92
N PRO A 37 22.03 -6.03 -4.11
CA PRO A 37 21.22 -4.82 -4.22
C PRO A 37 19.92 -4.91 -3.42
N PHE A 38 19.57 -3.85 -2.70
CA PHE A 38 18.29 -3.70 -2.02
C PHE A 38 17.26 -3.08 -2.96
N LYS A 39 16.06 -3.66 -3.02
CA LYS A 39 14.93 -3.06 -3.73
C LYS A 39 14.07 -2.27 -2.75
N TYR A 40 13.81 -1.01 -3.08
CA TYR A 40 13.00 -0.10 -2.29
C TYR A 40 12.03 0.66 -3.21
N PHE A 41 10.75 0.28 -3.18
CA PHE A 41 9.63 0.76 -4.00
C PHE A 41 9.99 0.97 -5.47
N GLY A 42 10.39 -0.12 -6.14
CA GLY A 42 10.78 -0.12 -7.56
C GLY A 42 12.20 0.39 -7.84
N ARG A 43 12.85 1.07 -6.88
CA ARG A 43 14.24 1.51 -6.99
C ARG A 43 15.19 0.41 -6.52
N THR A 44 16.41 0.40 -7.06
CA THR A 44 17.44 -0.58 -6.70
C THR A 44 18.67 0.15 -6.19
N TYR A 45 19.08 -0.16 -4.97
CA TYR A 45 20.19 0.46 -4.26
C TYR A 45 21.31 -0.53 -4.00
N ASN A 46 22.54 -0.10 -4.28
CA ASN A 46 23.76 -0.87 -4.02
C ASN A 46 24.53 -0.35 -2.80
N GLN A 47 23.97 0.62 -2.09
CA GLN A 47 24.60 1.21 -0.91
C GLN A 47 23.53 1.64 0.10
N ILE A 48 23.96 1.75 1.36
CA ILE A 48 23.15 2.19 2.49
C ILE A 48 24.02 3.03 3.43
N TYR A 49 23.39 3.91 4.20
CA TYR A 49 24.01 4.68 5.26
C TYR A 49 23.26 4.41 6.56
N VAL A 50 24.00 4.23 7.65
CA VAL A 50 23.45 4.04 9.01
C VAL A 50 23.64 5.34 9.77
N ASN A 51 22.53 6.01 10.09
CA ASN A 51 22.57 7.29 10.79
C ASN A 51 22.51 7.11 12.31
N ASN A 52 23.16 8.00 13.05
CA ASN A 52 23.18 7.90 14.50
C ASN A 52 21.79 8.16 15.11
N ASN A 53 20.99 8.99 14.47
CA ASN A 53 19.62 9.34 14.87
C ASN A 53 18.56 8.28 14.56
N GLY A 54 18.94 7.05 14.15
CA GLY A 54 18.03 5.90 14.14
C GLY A 54 17.32 5.62 12.81
N HIS A 55 17.87 6.16 11.72
CA HIS A 55 17.40 5.94 10.35
C HIS A 55 18.49 5.43 9.40
N LEU A 56 18.04 4.89 8.28
CA LEU A 56 18.83 4.44 7.15
C LEU A 56 18.45 5.26 5.92
N THR A 57 19.43 5.62 5.11
CA THR A 57 19.23 6.24 3.79
C THR A 57 20.04 5.49 2.74
N PHE A 58 19.73 5.71 1.45
CA PHE A 58 20.36 4.93 0.37
C PHE A 58 21.23 5.75 -0.59
N THR A 59 21.01 7.06 -0.69
CA THR A 59 21.72 7.91 -1.67
C THR A 59 22.83 8.75 -1.04
N GLN A 60 22.58 9.28 0.16
CA GLN A 60 23.51 10.14 0.90
C GLN A 60 23.21 10.09 2.42
N PRO A 61 24.18 10.41 3.29
CA PRO A 61 23.91 10.59 4.72
C PRO A 61 22.98 11.78 4.97
N LEU A 62 22.18 11.72 6.03
CA LEU A 62 21.27 12.79 6.43
C LEU A 62 21.55 13.19 7.88
N SER A 63 22.19 14.35 8.08
CA SER A 63 22.46 14.90 9.42
C SER A 63 21.27 15.73 9.88
N ALA A 64 20.31 15.06 10.51
CA ALA A 64 19.12 15.69 11.08
C ALA A 64 18.63 14.90 12.30
N TYR A 65 18.44 15.59 13.43
CA TYR A 65 17.94 15.04 14.69
C TYR A 65 16.41 15.14 14.84
N VAL A 66 15.78 16.09 14.16
CA VAL A 66 14.31 16.23 14.19
C VAL A 66 13.71 15.26 13.18
N PRO A 67 12.91 14.27 13.61
CA PRO A 67 12.27 13.34 12.69
C PRO A 67 11.31 14.06 11.74
N TYR A 68 11.56 13.91 10.44
CA TYR A 68 10.70 14.36 9.37
C TYR A 68 10.81 13.38 8.20
N LEU A 69 9.90 12.39 8.15
CA LEU A 69 9.98 11.28 7.19
C LEU A 69 9.99 11.75 5.73
N ASN A 70 9.30 12.86 5.40
CA ASN A 70 9.34 13.52 4.09
C ASN A 70 10.63 14.35 3.89
N ALA A 71 11.77 13.72 4.11
CA ALA A 71 13.08 14.38 3.99
C ALA A 71 13.53 14.60 2.52
N GLY A 72 12.69 14.28 1.52
CA GLY A 72 13.06 14.33 0.11
C GLY A 72 14.18 13.35 -0.25
N ILE A 73 14.24 12.21 0.45
CA ILE A 73 15.20 11.12 0.26
C ILE A 73 14.54 9.80 0.65
N ASP A 74 14.91 8.71 -0.04
CA ASP A 74 14.50 7.37 0.39
C ASP A 74 15.09 7.06 1.77
N ILE A 75 14.19 6.88 2.74
CA ILE A 75 14.54 6.78 4.15
C ILE A 75 13.73 5.70 4.85
N ILE A 76 14.39 5.06 5.80
CA ILE A 76 13.85 3.99 6.62
C ILE A 76 14.22 4.33 8.07
N ALA A 77 13.23 4.70 8.88
CA ALA A 77 13.42 5.11 10.27
C ALA A 77 12.88 4.05 11.24
N ALA A 78 13.79 3.36 11.94
CA ALA A 78 13.40 2.40 12.98
C ALA A 78 12.84 3.12 14.19
N LEU A 79 13.56 4.16 14.59
CA LEU A 79 13.16 5.17 15.55
C LEU A 79 14.04 6.38 15.24
N TRP A 80 13.51 7.32 14.47
CA TRP A 80 14.20 8.59 14.24
C TRP A 80 13.92 9.53 15.42
N THR A 81 14.97 9.80 16.18
CA THR A 81 14.98 10.71 17.32
C THR A 81 16.39 11.29 17.49
N ASP A 82 16.53 12.25 18.38
CA ASP A 82 17.80 12.89 18.72
C ASP A 82 18.63 11.91 19.59
N LEU A 83 19.29 10.94 18.95
CA LEU A 83 20.10 9.89 19.58
C LEU A 83 21.56 10.33 19.67
N ASP A 84 22.10 10.32 20.88
CA ASP A 84 23.47 10.76 21.11
C ASP A 84 24.32 9.60 21.68
N ASN A 85 25.14 9.00 20.80
CA ASN A 85 26.06 7.94 21.21
C ASN A 85 27.37 8.46 21.85
N ASP A 86 27.61 9.78 21.93
CA ASP A 86 28.66 10.37 22.78
C ASP A 86 28.34 10.14 24.27
N ASN A 87 27.05 10.00 24.62
CA ASN A 87 26.58 9.79 25.99
C ASN A 87 26.41 8.31 26.38
N GLY A 88 26.62 7.37 25.44
CA GLY A 88 26.60 5.94 25.70
C GLY A 88 25.88 5.12 24.64
N GLY A 89 25.85 3.79 24.85
CA GLY A 89 25.31 2.84 23.87
C GLY A 89 26.29 2.53 22.74
N THR A 90 25.82 1.77 21.75
CA THR A 90 26.60 1.43 20.55
C THR A 90 25.68 1.37 19.35
N ILE A 91 26.15 1.93 18.24
CA ILE A 91 25.48 1.82 16.94
C ILE A 91 26.35 0.91 16.10
N SER A 92 25.78 -0.19 15.61
CA SER A 92 26.53 -1.18 14.85
C SER A 92 25.72 -1.70 13.67
N TYR A 93 26.41 -2.21 12.66
CA TYR A 93 25.76 -2.80 11.50
C TYR A 93 26.58 -3.93 10.89
N ARG A 94 25.90 -4.80 10.15
CA ARG A 94 26.53 -5.81 9.28
C ARG A 94 25.63 -6.19 8.12
N GLU A 95 26.24 -6.71 7.06
CA GLU A 95 25.55 -7.51 6.06
C GLU A 95 25.88 -8.99 6.31
N ASP A 96 24.84 -9.79 6.53
CA ASP A 96 24.93 -11.19 6.91
C ASP A 96 24.44 -12.09 5.76
N THR A 97 25.27 -13.05 5.39
CA THR A 97 24.97 -14.08 4.37
C THR A 97 25.10 -15.49 4.95
N SER A 98 25.18 -15.61 6.27
CA SER A 98 25.28 -16.90 6.95
C SER A 98 23.97 -17.69 6.82
N SER A 99 24.06 -19.00 6.60
CA SER A 99 22.88 -19.84 6.43
C SER A 99 21.92 -19.80 7.62
N ALA A 100 22.45 -19.65 8.84
CA ALA A 100 21.63 -19.56 10.06
C ALA A 100 20.74 -18.30 10.06
N VAL A 101 21.32 -17.13 9.76
CA VAL A 101 20.56 -15.88 9.70
C VAL A 101 19.60 -15.89 8.52
N LEU A 102 20.04 -16.33 7.34
CA LEU A 102 19.18 -16.38 6.16
C LEU A 102 18.00 -17.34 6.33
N GLU A 103 18.19 -18.48 6.99
CA GLU A 103 17.10 -19.41 7.32
C GLU A 103 16.09 -18.76 8.28
N GLN A 104 16.57 -18.09 9.33
CA GLN A 104 15.71 -17.43 10.30
C GLN A 104 14.90 -16.27 9.69
N VAL A 105 15.53 -15.44 8.87
CA VAL A 105 14.85 -14.35 8.13
C VAL A 105 13.83 -14.95 7.16
N THR A 106 14.20 -16.00 6.43
CA THR A 106 13.29 -16.69 5.50
C THR A 106 12.06 -17.25 6.19
N GLN A 107 12.23 -17.91 7.33
CA GLN A 107 11.12 -18.45 8.12
C GLN A 107 10.19 -17.34 8.63
N ALA A 108 10.76 -16.24 9.14
CA ALA A 108 9.96 -15.11 9.61
C ALA A 108 9.15 -14.46 8.48
N VAL A 109 9.76 -14.22 7.31
CA VAL A 109 9.04 -13.62 6.17
C VAL A 109 7.92 -14.54 5.70
N ASN A 110 8.20 -15.84 5.51
CA ASN A 110 7.19 -16.79 5.05
C ASN A 110 6.06 -17.01 6.08
N GLN A 111 6.32 -16.78 7.37
CA GLN A 111 5.29 -16.81 8.41
C GLN A 111 4.30 -15.63 8.27
N TYR A 112 4.80 -14.42 8.04
CA TYR A 112 3.97 -13.22 7.99
C TYR A 112 3.41 -12.91 6.58
N TYR A 113 4.03 -13.45 5.54
CA TYR A 113 3.63 -13.29 4.13
C TYR A 113 3.50 -14.66 3.43
N PRO A 114 2.55 -15.52 3.84
CA PRO A 114 2.46 -16.89 3.35
C PRO A 114 2.18 -17.02 1.84
N ASN A 115 1.65 -15.97 1.22
CA ASN A 115 1.32 -15.92 -0.21
C ASN A 115 2.46 -15.36 -1.08
N VAL A 116 3.58 -14.98 -0.48
CA VAL A 116 4.74 -14.42 -1.20
C VAL A 116 5.91 -15.38 -1.05
N PRO A 117 6.21 -16.21 -2.07
CA PRO A 117 7.37 -17.10 -2.01
C PRO A 117 8.64 -16.29 -1.78
N PHE A 118 9.32 -16.53 -0.65
CA PHE A 118 10.50 -15.78 -0.26
C PHE A 118 11.63 -16.69 0.23
N THR A 119 12.85 -16.36 -0.20
CA THR A 119 14.11 -16.92 0.29
C THR A 119 15.11 -15.79 0.43
N ALA A 120 15.64 -15.59 1.64
CA ALA A 120 16.65 -14.56 1.88
C ALA A 120 17.99 -14.94 1.24
N THR A 121 18.61 -13.99 0.54
CA THR A 121 19.96 -14.13 -0.04
C THR A 121 21.01 -13.28 0.69
N SER A 122 20.55 -12.27 1.43
CA SER A 122 21.34 -11.41 2.31
C SER A 122 20.41 -10.83 3.39
N ALA A 123 20.99 -10.39 4.50
CA ALA A 123 20.30 -9.61 5.53
C ALA A 123 21.20 -8.46 5.99
N PHE A 124 20.75 -7.21 5.83
CA PHE A 124 21.41 -6.07 6.43
C PHE A 124 20.80 -5.82 7.81
N VAL A 125 21.64 -5.78 8.84
CA VAL A 125 21.23 -5.58 10.23
C VAL A 125 21.90 -4.30 10.73
N ALA A 126 21.11 -3.34 11.20
CA ALA A 126 21.58 -2.15 11.91
C ALA A 126 20.95 -2.14 13.30
N THR A 127 21.77 -1.86 14.31
CA THR A 127 21.39 -1.93 15.72
C THR A 127 21.81 -0.65 16.42
N TRP A 128 20.86 -0.03 17.13
CA TRP A 128 21.10 1.05 18.08
C TRP A 128 20.89 0.48 19.48
N ASP A 129 21.97 -0.04 20.08
CA ASP A 129 21.92 -0.68 21.39
C ASP A 129 22.16 0.34 22.50
N SER A 130 21.14 0.53 23.34
CA SER A 130 21.22 1.32 24.57
C SER A 130 21.72 2.75 24.37
N VAL A 131 21.46 3.34 23.20
CA VAL A 131 21.83 4.72 22.86
C VAL A 131 20.84 5.69 23.50
N PRO A 132 21.29 6.66 24.31
CA PRO A 132 20.42 7.69 24.90
C PRO A 132 19.78 8.57 23.82
N TYR A 133 18.52 8.97 24.03
CA TYR A 133 17.86 9.99 23.21
C TYR A 133 17.30 11.12 24.06
N ILE A 134 17.23 12.32 23.49
CA ILE A 134 16.87 13.55 24.20
C ILE A 134 15.36 13.81 24.13
N THR A 135 14.79 13.92 22.92
CA THR A 135 13.35 14.19 22.72
C THR A 135 12.81 13.62 21.41
N GLY A 136 11.49 13.43 21.35
CA GLY A 136 10.79 13.10 20.12
C GLY A 136 10.93 11.63 19.71
N GLY A 137 10.26 11.28 18.62
CA GLY A 137 10.31 9.95 18.03
C GLY A 137 9.35 9.84 16.85
N GLY A 138 9.88 9.50 15.69
CA GLY A 138 9.11 9.07 14.54
C GLY A 138 9.63 7.72 14.07
N ALA A 139 8.76 6.85 13.57
CA ALA A 139 9.18 5.57 13.00
C ALA A 139 8.35 5.29 11.76
N GLY A 140 8.94 4.61 10.79
CA GLY A 140 8.31 4.40 9.49
C GLY A 140 9.29 4.49 8.34
N TYR A 141 8.79 4.83 7.17
CA TYR A 141 9.58 4.94 5.96
C TYR A 141 8.96 5.97 5.01
N ASP A 142 9.79 6.49 4.10
CA ASP A 142 9.33 7.34 3.01
C ASP A 142 10.18 7.11 1.76
N THR A 143 9.60 7.43 0.60
CA THR A 143 10.32 7.55 -0.66
C THR A 143 10.58 9.02 -0.98
N VAL A 144 11.58 9.26 -1.82
CA VAL A 144 12.05 10.58 -2.27
C VAL A 144 10.93 11.44 -2.89
N ASP A 145 9.90 10.79 -3.45
CA ASP A 145 8.72 11.39 -4.08
C ASP A 145 7.48 11.36 -3.16
N SER A 146 7.61 10.84 -1.94
CA SER A 146 6.53 10.63 -0.96
C SER A 146 5.34 9.79 -1.39
N VAL A 147 5.45 9.13 -2.56
CA VAL A 147 4.43 8.23 -3.08
C VAL A 147 4.25 7.05 -2.14
N ASN A 148 5.34 6.42 -1.71
CA ASN A 148 5.29 5.31 -0.75
C ASN A 148 5.85 5.76 0.59
N SER A 149 4.94 6.13 1.49
CA SER A 149 5.25 6.49 2.87
C SER A 149 4.40 5.71 3.85
N PHE A 150 4.93 5.51 5.04
CA PHE A 150 4.16 5.05 6.18
C PHE A 150 4.76 5.63 7.46
N THR A 151 3.91 6.21 8.29
CA THR A 151 4.28 6.61 9.67
C THR A 151 3.65 5.63 10.64
N ILE A 152 4.47 4.99 11.48
CA ILE A 152 3.97 4.11 12.52
C ILE A 152 3.15 4.94 13.52
N PRO A 153 1.86 4.62 13.73
CA PRO A 153 1.02 5.36 14.66
C PRO A 153 1.42 5.02 16.10
N ALA A 154 2.24 5.88 16.71
CA ALA A 154 2.62 5.81 18.11
C ALA A 154 2.61 7.22 18.70
N ALA A 155 1.99 7.39 19.86
CA ALA A 155 1.95 8.69 20.55
C ALA A 155 3.30 9.03 21.21
N SER A 156 4.19 8.04 21.39
CA SER A 156 5.54 8.23 21.93
C SER A 156 6.47 7.07 21.55
N ALA A 157 7.79 7.29 21.61
CA ALA A 157 8.78 6.25 21.31
C ALA A 157 8.61 4.96 22.15
N PRO A 158 8.29 5.01 23.46
CA PRO A 158 8.02 3.79 24.23
C PRO A 158 6.85 2.94 23.70
N GLU A 159 5.80 3.54 23.11
CA GLU A 159 4.66 2.79 22.58
C GLU A 159 5.05 1.88 21.40
N LEU A 160 6.14 2.22 20.70
CA LEU A 160 6.66 1.40 19.61
C LEU A 160 6.93 -0.03 20.08
N SER A 161 7.37 -0.22 21.32
CA SER A 161 7.66 -1.54 21.92
C SER A 161 6.44 -2.46 22.09
N SER A 162 5.23 -1.90 22.06
CA SER A 162 3.96 -2.65 22.13
C SER A 162 3.17 -2.65 20.83
N SER A 163 3.50 -1.75 19.89
CA SER A 163 2.84 -1.64 18.60
C SER A 163 3.33 -2.71 17.60
N SER A 164 2.49 -3.08 16.62
CA SER A 164 2.85 -4.03 15.56
C SER A 164 1.81 -4.03 14.43
N ASN A 165 2.24 -4.34 13.20
CA ASN A 165 1.36 -4.71 12.09
C ASN A 165 1.28 -6.22 11.82
N ILE A 166 1.98 -7.03 12.61
CA ILE A 166 2.07 -8.49 12.45
C ILE A 166 1.80 -9.24 13.75
N GLU A 167 1.10 -8.58 14.69
CA GLU A 167 0.69 -9.14 15.99
C GLU A 167 1.84 -9.64 16.87
N VAL A 168 3.05 -9.07 16.69
CA VAL A 168 4.22 -9.35 17.54
C VAL A 168 4.69 -8.04 18.16
N ASN A 169 4.47 -7.89 19.46
CA ASN A 169 4.80 -6.67 20.20
C ASN A 169 6.19 -6.13 19.83
N GLY A 170 6.21 -4.86 19.43
CA GLY A 170 7.43 -4.14 19.13
C GLY A 170 8.05 -4.47 17.79
N ARG A 171 7.39 -5.30 16.96
CA ARG A 171 7.89 -5.71 15.65
C ARG A 171 6.99 -5.19 14.54
N TRP A 172 7.60 -4.51 13.58
CA TRP A 172 6.99 -4.05 12.36
C TRP A 172 7.68 -4.66 11.15
N SER A 173 6.90 -4.94 10.12
CA SER A 173 7.37 -5.62 8.92
C SER A 173 6.72 -5.01 7.68
N PHE A 174 7.53 -4.60 6.70
CA PHE A 174 7.04 -3.98 5.47
C PHE A 174 7.64 -4.63 4.24
N ARG A 175 6.80 -4.98 3.26
CA ARG A 175 7.23 -5.40 1.92
C ARG A 175 7.49 -4.13 1.10
N VAL A 176 8.75 -3.91 0.76
CA VAL A 176 9.20 -2.64 0.13
C VAL A 176 9.84 -2.84 -1.23
N ASP A 177 9.67 -3.99 -1.89
CA ASP A 177 10.29 -4.23 -3.21
C ASP A 177 9.49 -3.68 -4.40
N GLY A 178 8.35 -3.02 -4.12
CA GLY A 178 7.44 -2.46 -5.12
C GLY A 178 6.64 -3.52 -5.88
N SER A 179 6.61 -4.77 -5.38
CA SER A 179 5.81 -5.82 -6.02
C SER A 179 4.40 -5.88 -5.45
N LEU A 180 3.43 -5.88 -6.35
CA LEU A 180 2.00 -5.93 -6.06
C LEU A 180 1.64 -7.13 -5.17
N ASN A 181 1.00 -6.88 -4.03
CA ASN A 181 0.43 -7.91 -3.16
C ASN A 181 -1.08 -8.02 -3.39
N LEU A 182 -1.46 -8.45 -4.60
CA LEU A 182 -2.88 -8.49 -4.96
C LEU A 182 -3.52 -9.81 -4.54
N PRO A 183 -4.69 -9.76 -3.90
CA PRO A 183 -5.54 -10.93 -3.74
C PRO A 183 -5.81 -11.65 -5.07
N ALA A 184 -5.94 -12.97 -5.04
CA ALA A 184 -6.11 -13.81 -6.24
C ALA A 184 -7.37 -13.49 -7.08
N ASN A 185 -8.31 -12.73 -6.51
CA ASN A 185 -9.52 -12.23 -7.17
C ASN A 185 -9.29 -11.00 -8.06
N PHE A 186 -8.11 -10.39 -8.05
CA PHE A 186 -7.78 -9.36 -9.04
C PHE A 186 -7.70 -9.96 -10.43
N LEU A 187 -8.40 -9.33 -11.37
CA LEU A 187 -8.19 -9.58 -12.80
C LEU A 187 -6.87 -8.91 -13.23
N PRO A 188 -6.16 -9.47 -14.22
CA PRO A 188 -4.99 -8.81 -14.81
C PRO A 188 -5.32 -7.39 -15.27
N PHE A 189 -4.39 -6.45 -15.16
CA PHE A 189 -4.54 -5.06 -15.59
C PHE A 189 -3.22 -4.47 -16.08
N GLY A 190 -3.28 -3.28 -16.68
CA GLY A 190 -2.13 -2.57 -17.24
C GLY A 190 -1.99 -2.80 -18.75
N ASP A 191 -1.61 -4.01 -19.16
CA ASP A 191 -1.36 -4.32 -20.57
C ASP A 191 -2.64 -4.25 -21.42
N GLY A 192 -2.75 -3.23 -22.28
CA GLY A 192 -3.88 -3.04 -23.18
C GLY A 192 -5.07 -2.30 -22.57
N ASP A 193 -4.99 -1.89 -21.30
CA ASP A 193 -6.00 -1.02 -20.70
C ASP A 193 -5.91 0.41 -21.27
N THR A 194 -7.03 1.12 -21.25
CA THR A 194 -7.03 2.57 -21.48
C THR A 194 -6.69 3.28 -20.18
N VAL A 195 -5.67 4.14 -20.20
CA VAL A 195 -5.24 4.93 -19.03
C VAL A 195 -6.11 6.18 -18.94
N ASN A 196 -6.59 6.47 -17.73
CA ASN A 196 -7.36 7.67 -17.43
C ASN A 196 -6.46 8.91 -17.48
N PRO A 197 -6.98 10.09 -17.85
CA PRO A 197 -6.20 11.32 -17.82
C PRO A 197 -5.64 11.62 -16.43
N ILE A 198 -4.40 12.10 -16.42
CA ILE A 198 -3.79 12.70 -15.23
C ILE A 198 -4.46 14.05 -15.00
N SER A 199 -5.10 14.22 -13.84
CA SER A 199 -5.77 15.45 -13.42
C SER A 199 -6.27 15.30 -11.98
N ASP A 200 -5.91 16.25 -11.13
CA ASP A 200 -6.63 16.51 -9.88
C ASP A 200 -8.15 16.62 -10.10
N ASP A 201 -8.94 15.96 -9.25
CA ASP A 201 -10.41 15.83 -9.32
C ASP A 201 -10.98 15.41 -10.70
N GLY A 202 -10.14 14.77 -11.52
CA GLY A 202 -10.44 14.45 -12.91
C GLY A 202 -11.31 13.20 -13.10
N SER A 203 -11.75 12.99 -14.34
CA SER A 203 -12.47 11.80 -14.75
C SER A 203 -12.18 11.46 -16.20
N SER A 204 -12.54 10.25 -16.63
CA SER A 204 -12.55 9.88 -18.03
C SER A 204 -13.56 10.72 -18.82
N GLU A 205 -13.40 10.75 -20.14
CA GLU A 205 -14.51 11.04 -21.04
C GLU A 205 -15.60 9.95 -20.93
N ALA A 206 -16.75 10.16 -21.57
CA ALA A 206 -17.83 9.17 -21.59
C ALA A 206 -17.39 7.86 -22.27
N ILE A 207 -17.27 6.78 -21.49
CA ILE A 207 -16.90 5.46 -21.99
C ILE A 207 -18.18 4.74 -22.41
N HIS A 208 -18.34 4.49 -23.71
CA HIS A 208 -19.51 3.79 -24.23
C HIS A 208 -19.32 2.28 -24.07
N LEU A 209 -20.23 1.65 -23.33
CA LEU A 209 -20.21 0.20 -23.08
C LEU A 209 -20.68 -0.56 -24.32
N GLN A 210 -19.99 -1.64 -24.67
CA GLN A 210 -20.38 -2.54 -25.76
C GLN A 210 -21.67 -3.29 -25.40
N GLN A 211 -21.86 -3.59 -24.11
CA GLN A 211 -23.12 -4.12 -23.58
C GLN A 211 -23.68 -3.23 -22.48
N PRO A 212 -25.00 -2.96 -22.47
CA PRO A 212 -25.61 -2.17 -21.42
C PRO A 212 -25.43 -2.81 -20.03
N PHE A 213 -25.15 -1.98 -19.04
CA PHE A 213 -25.09 -2.38 -17.63
C PHE A 213 -26.40 -2.02 -16.94
N LYS A 214 -26.97 -2.95 -16.16
CA LYS A 214 -28.20 -2.71 -15.40
C LYS A 214 -27.84 -2.40 -13.95
N TYR A 215 -28.19 -1.21 -13.49
CA TYR A 215 -27.94 -0.75 -12.13
C TYR A 215 -29.27 -0.39 -11.47
N PHE A 216 -29.70 -1.20 -10.48
CA PHE A 216 -30.97 -1.04 -9.75
C PHE A 216 -32.21 -0.73 -10.62
N GLY A 217 -32.36 -1.45 -11.72
CA GLY A 217 -33.51 -1.32 -12.64
C GLY A 217 -33.35 -0.23 -13.72
N ARG A 218 -32.29 0.56 -13.66
CA ARG A 218 -31.88 1.49 -14.73
C ARG A 218 -30.88 0.80 -15.65
N THR A 219 -30.90 1.16 -16.93
CA THR A 219 -30.00 0.62 -17.94
C THR A 219 -29.08 1.73 -18.44
N TYR A 220 -27.78 1.50 -18.35
CA TYR A 220 -26.74 2.45 -18.75
C TYR A 220 -25.92 1.89 -19.90
N ASN A 221 -25.67 2.74 -20.90
CA ASN A 221 -24.81 2.43 -22.06
C ASN A 221 -23.46 3.12 -21.97
N GLN A 222 -23.20 3.84 -20.88
CA GLN A 222 -21.96 4.58 -20.68
C GLN A 222 -21.57 4.55 -19.21
N ILE A 223 -20.31 4.81 -18.96
CA ILE A 223 -19.72 4.92 -17.63
C ILE A 223 -18.58 5.95 -17.64
N TYR A 224 -18.27 6.49 -16.47
CA TYR A 224 -17.12 7.38 -16.25
C TYR A 224 -16.27 6.79 -15.12
N VAL A 225 -14.95 6.84 -15.29
CA VAL A 225 -13.97 6.44 -14.27
C VAL A 225 -13.40 7.71 -13.65
N ASN A 226 -13.62 7.93 -12.37
CA ASN A 226 -13.15 9.13 -11.68
C ASN A 226 -11.78 8.89 -11.01
N ASN A 227 -10.95 9.92 -10.96
CA ASN A 227 -9.63 9.81 -10.34
C ASN A 227 -9.73 9.56 -8.83
N ASN A 228 -10.77 10.08 -8.18
CA ASN A 228 -11.10 9.92 -6.76
C ASN A 228 -11.87 8.61 -6.46
N GLY A 229 -11.56 7.53 -7.16
CA GLY A 229 -11.94 6.17 -6.74
C GLY A 229 -13.41 5.75 -6.86
N HIS A 230 -14.17 6.42 -7.73
CA HIS A 230 -15.57 6.08 -7.97
C HIS A 230 -15.92 6.04 -9.47
N LEU A 231 -17.05 5.40 -9.77
CA LEU A 231 -17.67 5.31 -11.09
C LEU A 231 -19.04 5.97 -11.08
N THR A 232 -19.37 6.71 -12.13
CA THR A 232 -20.72 7.25 -12.39
C THR A 232 -21.20 6.84 -13.77
N PHE A 233 -22.49 6.97 -14.04
CA PHE A 233 -23.08 6.52 -15.31
C PHE A 233 -23.64 7.63 -16.21
N THR A 234 -23.94 8.81 -15.66
CA THR A 234 -24.58 9.90 -16.42
C THR A 234 -23.63 11.02 -16.80
N GLU A 235 -22.80 11.46 -15.87
CA GLU A 235 -21.82 12.54 -16.03
C GLU A 235 -20.65 12.36 -15.06
N PRO A 236 -19.46 12.92 -15.35
CA PRO A 236 -18.35 12.92 -14.40
C PRO A 236 -18.69 13.76 -13.17
N LEU A 237 -18.19 13.35 -12.01
CA LEU A 237 -18.37 14.06 -10.74
C LEU A 237 -17.02 14.59 -10.24
N SER A 238 -16.80 15.91 -10.29
CA SER A 238 -15.57 16.54 -9.79
C SER A 238 -15.73 16.84 -8.29
N ALA A 239 -15.58 15.80 -7.47
CA ALA A 239 -15.63 15.90 -6.01
C ALA A 239 -14.66 14.91 -5.35
N TYR A 240 -13.79 15.43 -4.47
CA TYR A 240 -12.81 14.67 -3.70
C TYR A 240 -13.31 14.28 -2.30
N VAL A 241 -14.09 15.15 -1.65
CA VAL A 241 -14.70 14.82 -0.35
C VAL A 241 -15.96 14.01 -0.60
N PRO A 242 -16.05 12.75 -0.11
CA PRO A 242 -17.22 11.93 -0.29
C PRO A 242 -18.41 12.48 0.51
N TYR A 243 -19.61 12.33 -0.05
CA TYR A 243 -20.86 12.65 0.63
C TYR A 243 -21.94 11.65 0.24
N LEU A 244 -22.85 11.39 1.19
CA LEU A 244 -24.01 10.54 0.95
C LEU A 244 -25.03 11.26 0.07
N ASN A 245 -25.82 10.51 -0.70
CA ASN A 245 -26.88 11.03 -1.56
C ASN A 245 -26.33 11.99 -2.61
N ALA A 246 -25.39 11.52 -3.41
CA ALA A 246 -24.69 12.35 -4.39
C ALA A 246 -25.59 12.91 -5.50
N GLY A 247 -26.87 12.49 -5.56
CA GLY A 247 -27.81 12.89 -6.59
C GLY A 247 -27.47 12.29 -7.95
N ILE A 248 -26.68 11.21 -7.96
CA ILE A 248 -26.21 10.49 -9.14
C ILE A 248 -26.04 9.01 -8.79
N ASP A 249 -26.28 8.12 -9.76
CA ASP A 249 -25.96 6.69 -9.61
C ASP A 249 -24.44 6.53 -9.58
N ILE A 250 -23.91 6.01 -8.46
CA ILE A 250 -22.48 5.98 -8.16
C ILE A 250 -22.06 4.65 -7.52
N ILE A 251 -20.89 4.16 -7.94
CA ILE A 251 -20.18 3.05 -7.29
C ILE A 251 -18.87 3.61 -6.78
N ALA A 252 -18.72 3.74 -5.46
CA ALA A 252 -17.56 4.31 -4.80
C ALA A 252 -16.74 3.17 -4.19
N ALA A 253 -15.74 2.64 -4.90
CA ALA A 253 -14.90 1.58 -4.32
C ALA A 253 -14.05 2.13 -3.18
N LEU A 254 -13.39 3.26 -3.40
CA LEU A 254 -12.75 4.04 -2.35
C LEU A 254 -12.80 5.51 -2.75
N TRP A 255 -13.89 6.19 -2.41
CA TRP A 255 -14.05 7.60 -2.71
C TRP A 255 -13.35 8.47 -1.65
N THR A 256 -12.26 9.08 -2.06
CA THR A 256 -11.40 9.97 -1.29
C THR A 256 -10.57 10.81 -2.27
N ASP A 257 -9.84 11.79 -1.74
CA ASP A 257 -8.98 12.68 -2.51
C ASP A 257 -7.68 11.96 -2.95
N LEU A 258 -7.63 11.55 -4.22
CA LEU A 258 -6.54 10.76 -4.81
C LEU A 258 -5.81 11.56 -5.88
N ASP A 259 -4.50 11.41 -5.92
CA ASP A 259 -3.63 12.25 -6.74
C ASP A 259 -2.83 11.43 -7.75
N ASN A 260 -3.36 11.28 -8.96
CA ASN A 260 -2.63 10.61 -10.03
C ASN A 260 -1.59 11.50 -10.73
N ASP A 261 -1.46 12.79 -10.37
CA ASP A 261 -0.35 13.67 -10.81
C ASP A 261 0.97 13.27 -10.13
N ASN A 262 0.89 12.79 -8.88
CA ASN A 262 2.05 12.38 -8.09
C ASN A 262 2.43 10.89 -8.20
N GLY A 263 1.62 10.06 -8.86
CA GLY A 263 2.00 8.67 -9.10
C GLY A 263 0.82 7.73 -9.35
N GLY A 264 1.14 6.45 -9.47
CA GLY A 264 0.16 5.40 -9.75
C GLY A 264 -0.40 5.45 -11.17
N THR A 265 -1.39 4.61 -11.43
CA THR A 265 -2.09 4.56 -12.72
C THR A 265 -3.54 4.19 -12.49
N ILE A 266 -4.43 4.93 -13.15
CA ILE A 266 -5.86 4.60 -13.19
C ILE A 266 -6.15 4.13 -14.59
N SER A 267 -6.63 2.91 -14.73
CA SER A 267 -6.86 2.29 -16.03
C SER A 267 -8.18 1.55 -16.08
N TYR A 268 -8.72 1.39 -17.28
CA TYR A 268 -9.94 0.64 -17.49
C TYR A 268 -9.98 -0.08 -18.83
N ARG A 269 -10.80 -1.12 -18.91
CA ARG A 269 -11.16 -1.81 -20.15
C ARG A 269 -12.52 -2.47 -20.05
N GLU A 270 -13.11 -2.77 -21.20
CA GLU A 270 -14.17 -3.76 -21.30
C GLU A 270 -13.58 -5.05 -21.87
N ASP A 271 -13.76 -6.16 -21.16
CA ASP A 271 -13.16 -7.45 -21.45
C ASP A 271 -14.25 -8.47 -21.79
N THR A 272 -14.09 -9.11 -22.94
CA THR A 272 -14.96 -10.18 -23.44
C THR A 272 -14.16 -11.47 -23.73
N SER A 273 -12.92 -11.55 -23.25
CA SER A 273 -12.09 -12.72 -23.40
C SER A 273 -12.65 -13.90 -22.59
N SER A 274 -12.53 -15.11 -23.13
CA SER A 274 -13.05 -16.32 -22.47
C SER A 274 -12.43 -16.54 -21.09
N ALA A 275 -11.14 -16.21 -20.92
CA ALA A 275 -10.44 -16.37 -19.65
C ALA A 275 -11.04 -15.48 -18.54
N VAL A 276 -11.23 -14.19 -18.82
CA VAL A 276 -11.83 -13.26 -17.84
C VAL A 276 -13.30 -13.60 -17.61
N LEU A 277 -14.07 -13.87 -18.67
CA LEU A 277 -15.49 -14.23 -18.55
C LEU A 277 -15.70 -15.52 -17.75
N GLU A 278 -14.86 -16.55 -17.91
CA GLU A 278 -14.89 -17.76 -17.09
C GLU A 278 -14.59 -17.45 -15.62
N GLN A 279 -13.55 -16.66 -15.34
CA GLN A 279 -13.14 -16.31 -13.98
C GLN A 279 -14.26 -15.54 -13.24
N VAL A 280 -14.82 -14.50 -13.85
CA VAL A 280 -15.91 -13.72 -13.22
C VAL A 280 -17.21 -14.52 -13.14
N THR A 281 -17.48 -15.41 -14.10
CA THR A 281 -18.63 -16.32 -14.03
C THR A 281 -18.49 -17.29 -12.87
N GLN A 282 -17.30 -17.87 -12.66
CA GLN A 282 -17.02 -18.74 -11.53
C GLN A 282 -17.17 -17.98 -10.20
N ALA A 283 -16.62 -16.77 -10.10
CA ALA A 283 -16.77 -15.94 -8.91
C ALA A 283 -18.25 -15.66 -8.60
N VAL A 284 -19.04 -15.21 -9.57
CA VAL A 284 -20.48 -14.96 -9.36
C VAL A 284 -21.22 -16.24 -8.98
N ASN A 285 -20.98 -17.36 -9.66
CA ASN A 285 -21.67 -18.62 -9.37
C ASN A 285 -21.28 -19.23 -8.02
N GLN A 286 -20.06 -18.95 -7.53
CA GLN A 286 -19.64 -19.34 -6.17
C GLN A 286 -20.48 -18.64 -5.10
N TYR A 287 -20.72 -17.33 -5.24
CA TYR A 287 -21.44 -16.54 -4.24
C TYR A 287 -22.97 -16.54 -4.44
N TYR A 288 -23.44 -16.81 -5.66
CA TYR A 288 -24.85 -16.83 -6.03
C TYR A 288 -25.24 -18.14 -6.75
N PRO A 289 -25.04 -19.32 -6.13
CA PRO A 289 -25.19 -20.62 -6.81
C PRO A 289 -26.61 -20.92 -7.31
N ASN A 290 -27.61 -20.22 -6.77
CA ASN A 290 -29.02 -20.38 -7.15
C ASN A 290 -29.47 -19.40 -8.24
N VAL A 291 -28.56 -18.57 -8.75
CA VAL A 291 -28.83 -17.60 -9.82
C VAL A 291 -28.09 -18.06 -11.08
N PRO A 292 -28.78 -18.64 -12.07
CA PRO A 292 -28.14 -19.03 -13.31
C PRO A 292 -27.49 -17.83 -13.98
N PHE A 293 -26.16 -17.88 -14.12
CA PHE A 293 -25.38 -16.77 -14.66
C PHE A 293 -24.19 -17.26 -15.47
N THR A 294 -23.94 -16.55 -16.57
CA THR A 294 -22.77 -16.71 -17.44
C THR A 294 -22.46 -15.35 -18.01
N ALA A 295 -21.32 -14.78 -17.65
CA ALA A 295 -20.94 -13.45 -18.07
C ALA A 295 -20.73 -13.38 -19.59
N THR A 296 -21.15 -12.27 -20.20
CA THR A 296 -20.90 -11.94 -21.60
C THR A 296 -20.09 -10.67 -21.77
N SER A 297 -19.97 -9.85 -20.72
CA SER A 297 -19.08 -8.68 -20.65
C SER A 297 -18.62 -8.46 -19.21
N ALA A 298 -17.40 -7.96 -19.05
CA ALA A 298 -16.86 -7.43 -17.81
C ALA A 298 -16.19 -6.07 -18.07
N PHE A 299 -16.66 -5.00 -17.42
CA PHE A 299 -15.93 -3.74 -17.37
C PHE A 299 -15.04 -3.74 -16.14
N VAL A 300 -13.74 -3.49 -16.32
CA VAL A 300 -12.72 -3.50 -15.28
C VAL A 300 -12.15 -2.09 -15.17
N ALA A 301 -12.17 -1.51 -13.97
CA ALA A 301 -11.46 -0.28 -13.64
C ALA A 301 -10.52 -0.55 -12.46
N THR A 302 -9.26 -0.14 -12.58
CA THR A 302 -8.23 -0.36 -11.57
C THR A 302 -7.57 0.97 -11.23
N TRP A 303 -7.46 1.25 -9.94
CA TRP A 303 -6.59 2.27 -9.38
C TRP A 303 -5.40 1.50 -8.84
N ASP A 304 -4.25 1.63 -9.50
CA ASP A 304 -3.02 0.94 -9.11
C ASP A 304 -2.02 1.92 -8.52
N SER A 305 -1.70 1.72 -7.24
CA SER A 305 -0.67 2.46 -6.51
C SER A 305 -0.87 3.98 -6.59
N VAL A 306 -2.13 4.43 -6.53
CA VAL A 306 -2.49 5.86 -6.62
C VAL A 306 -2.32 6.50 -5.24
N PRO A 307 -1.55 7.59 -5.10
CA PRO A 307 -1.32 8.20 -3.80
C PRO A 307 -2.53 9.03 -3.34
N TYR A 308 -2.65 9.20 -2.03
CA TYR A 308 -3.53 10.20 -1.44
C TYR A 308 -3.00 11.62 -1.72
N ILE A 309 -3.87 12.62 -1.91
CA ILE A 309 -3.45 14.02 -2.11
C ILE A 309 -2.59 14.54 -0.95
N THR A 310 -2.85 14.08 0.28
CA THR A 310 -2.09 14.49 1.46
C THR A 310 -0.75 13.76 1.61
N GLY A 311 -0.43 12.84 0.70
CA GLY A 311 0.60 11.83 0.88
C GLY A 311 0.22 10.81 1.97
N GLY A 312 1.20 10.06 2.47
CA GLY A 312 0.99 9.05 3.52
C GLY A 312 0.79 7.62 2.99
N GLY A 313 0.93 7.42 1.69
CA GLY A 313 0.89 6.12 1.04
C GLY A 313 0.00 6.09 -0.20
N VAL A 314 -0.13 4.90 -0.77
CA VAL A 314 -0.90 4.61 -1.99
C VAL A 314 -2.03 3.64 -1.74
N VAL A 315 -2.96 3.61 -2.68
CA VAL A 315 -4.08 2.67 -2.71
C VAL A 315 -4.08 1.87 -4.01
N THR A 316 -4.37 0.58 -3.89
CA THR A 316 -4.64 -0.30 -5.02
C THR A 316 -5.98 -1.00 -4.84
N PHE A 317 -6.92 -0.77 -5.75
CA PHE A 317 -8.22 -1.45 -5.78
C PHE A 317 -8.77 -1.57 -7.19
N GLN A 318 -9.71 -2.50 -7.38
CA GLN A 318 -10.29 -2.82 -8.67
C GLN A 318 -11.81 -2.97 -8.55
N VAL A 319 -12.54 -2.38 -9.49
CA VAL A 319 -13.99 -2.56 -9.68
C VAL A 319 -14.22 -3.36 -10.95
N VAL A 320 -15.01 -4.43 -10.84
CA VAL A 320 -15.44 -5.24 -11.98
C VAL A 320 -16.96 -5.23 -12.06
N LEU A 321 -17.48 -4.65 -13.15
CA LEU A 321 -18.90 -4.70 -13.49
C LEU A 321 -19.15 -5.85 -14.44
N VAL A 322 -19.80 -6.90 -13.95
CA VAL A 322 -20.04 -8.14 -14.71
C VAL A 322 -21.47 -8.15 -15.22
N SER A 323 -21.67 -8.41 -16.50
CA SER A 323 -22.99 -8.43 -17.13
C SER A 323 -23.17 -9.65 -18.04
N ASN A 324 -24.40 -10.13 -18.14
CA ASN A 324 -24.83 -11.03 -19.21
C ASN A 324 -25.94 -10.43 -20.10
N GLY A 325 -26.12 -9.11 -20.04
CA GLY A 325 -27.22 -8.36 -20.68
C GLY A 325 -28.54 -8.42 -19.91
N ASP A 326 -28.80 -9.49 -19.15
CA ASP A 326 -30.01 -9.62 -18.35
C ASP A 326 -29.81 -9.27 -16.88
N ARG A 327 -28.68 -9.68 -16.31
CA ARG A 327 -28.28 -9.52 -14.91
C ARG A 327 -26.92 -8.84 -14.84
N SER A 328 -26.69 -8.15 -13.73
CA SER A 328 -25.48 -7.38 -13.48
C SER A 328 -25.01 -7.59 -12.05
N PHE A 329 -23.69 -7.66 -11.87
CA PHE A 329 -23.02 -7.81 -10.57
C PHE A 329 -21.87 -6.81 -10.48
N ILE A 330 -21.59 -6.35 -9.26
CA ILE A 330 -20.45 -5.47 -8.95
C ILE A 330 -19.53 -6.27 -8.05
N LEU A 331 -18.27 -6.42 -8.46
CA LEU A 331 -17.20 -6.98 -7.64
C LEU A 331 -16.24 -5.83 -7.32
N ILE A 332 -15.93 -5.65 -6.04
CA ILE A 332 -14.93 -4.68 -5.59
C ILE A 332 -13.84 -5.47 -4.89
N ASN A 333 -12.61 -5.36 -5.39
CA ASN A 333 -11.44 -6.07 -4.90
C ASN A 333 -10.45 -5.03 -4.37
N TYR A 334 -10.00 -5.18 -3.12
CA TYR A 334 -9.01 -4.29 -2.51
C TYR A 334 -7.65 -5.00 -2.45
N GLY A 335 -6.61 -4.34 -2.92
CA GLY A 335 -5.21 -4.75 -2.78
C GLY A 335 -4.63 -4.10 -1.54
N ASP A 336 -3.42 -3.57 -1.64
CA ASP A 336 -2.83 -2.78 -0.55
C ASP A 336 -3.51 -1.40 -0.49
N ILE A 337 -4.10 -1.06 0.67
CA ILE A 337 -4.70 0.25 0.95
C ILE A 337 -3.96 0.85 2.15
N ALA A 338 -3.21 1.94 1.92
CA ALA A 338 -2.52 2.64 3.00
C ALA A 338 -3.49 3.34 3.97
N GLU A 339 -3.06 3.50 5.22
CA GLU A 339 -3.80 4.25 6.24
C GLU A 339 -3.91 5.72 5.83
N THR A 340 -5.02 6.37 6.17
CA THR A 340 -5.23 7.79 5.84
C THR A 340 -6.06 8.51 6.87
N GLY A 341 -5.71 9.78 7.11
CA GLY A 341 -6.54 10.71 7.88
C GLY A 341 -7.57 11.45 7.03
N GLN A 342 -7.54 11.28 5.71
CA GLN A 342 -8.53 11.89 4.81
C GLN A 342 -9.92 11.29 5.06
N VAL A 343 -10.96 12.07 4.76
CA VAL A 343 -12.33 11.54 4.75
C VAL A 343 -12.46 10.62 3.54
N TRP A 344 -12.95 9.41 3.77
CA TRP A 344 -13.17 8.41 2.72
C TRP A 344 -14.52 7.71 2.87
N LEU A 345 -15.02 7.14 1.77
CA LEU A 345 -16.21 6.30 1.76
C LEU A 345 -16.03 5.14 0.77
N ALA A 346 -16.57 3.97 1.12
CA ALA A 346 -16.64 2.83 0.21
C ALA A 346 -18.07 2.27 0.18
N GLY A 347 -18.61 1.96 -0.99
CA GLY A 347 -20.00 1.55 -1.17
C GLY A 347 -20.61 1.90 -2.53
N TYR A 348 -21.92 2.08 -2.55
CA TYR A 348 -22.67 2.53 -3.72
C TYR A 348 -23.93 3.29 -3.30
N ASP A 349 -24.44 4.12 -4.20
CA ASP A 349 -25.70 4.85 -4.02
C ASP A 349 -26.42 5.04 -5.35
N THR A 350 -27.74 5.14 -5.27
CA THR A 350 -28.60 5.46 -6.41
C THR A 350 -28.99 6.94 -6.38
N VAL A 351 -29.31 7.51 -7.53
CA VAL A 351 -29.71 8.91 -7.72
C VAL A 351 -30.89 9.34 -6.83
N ASP A 352 -31.78 8.41 -6.49
CA ASP A 352 -32.92 8.62 -5.59
C ASP A 352 -32.67 8.12 -4.16
N SER A 353 -31.47 7.60 -3.90
CA SER A 353 -31.00 7.00 -2.65
C SER A 353 -31.92 5.91 -2.10
N VAL A 354 -32.74 5.29 -2.95
CA VAL A 354 -33.63 4.19 -2.57
C VAL A 354 -32.81 2.92 -2.33
N ASN A 355 -31.74 2.72 -3.10
CA ASN A 355 -30.78 1.64 -2.90
C ASN A 355 -29.40 2.24 -2.65
N SER A 356 -28.87 2.00 -1.46
CA SER A 356 -27.54 2.45 -1.07
C SER A 356 -26.92 1.45 -0.09
N PHE A 357 -25.60 1.42 -0.08
CA PHE A 357 -24.84 0.60 0.86
C PHE A 357 -23.49 1.26 1.13
N THR A 358 -23.11 1.32 2.40
CA THR A 358 -21.76 1.73 2.83
C THR A 358 -21.07 0.51 3.41
N ILE A 359 -19.87 0.21 2.93
CA ILE A 359 -19.05 -0.89 3.43
C ILE A 359 -18.60 -0.53 4.85
N PRO A 360 -18.93 -1.36 5.86
CA PRO A 360 -18.53 -1.10 7.23
C PRO A 360 -17.05 -1.45 7.41
N ALA A 361 -16.21 -0.44 7.58
CA ALA A 361 -14.80 -0.57 7.92
C ALA A 361 -14.42 0.59 8.86
N ALA A 362 -13.64 0.30 9.89
CA ALA A 362 -13.19 1.27 10.90
C ALA A 362 -12.00 2.12 10.43
N SER A 363 -11.28 1.65 9.41
CA SER A 363 -10.14 2.34 8.77
C SER A 363 -10.07 1.95 7.29
N ALA A 364 -9.40 2.76 6.45
CA ALA A 364 -9.26 2.45 5.03
C ALA A 364 -8.53 1.10 4.78
N PRO A 365 -7.44 0.75 5.51
CA PRO A 365 -6.78 -0.55 5.35
C PRO A 365 -7.65 -1.76 5.67
N GLU A 366 -8.69 -1.61 6.52
CA GLU A 366 -9.59 -2.72 6.83
C GLU A 366 -10.37 -3.21 5.59
N LEU A 367 -10.53 -2.37 4.55
CA LEU A 367 -11.12 -2.76 3.26
C LEU A 367 -10.36 -3.93 2.60
N SER A 368 -9.04 -4.00 2.77
CA SER A 368 -8.19 -5.09 2.25
C SER A 368 -8.35 -6.41 3.00
N SER A 369 -8.92 -6.38 4.21
CA SER A 369 -9.05 -7.55 5.10
C SER A 369 -10.50 -7.97 5.37
N SER A 370 -11.46 -7.13 4.98
CA SER A 370 -12.89 -7.36 5.19
C SER A 370 -13.56 -7.87 3.92
N SER A 371 -14.67 -8.61 4.10
CA SER A 371 -15.43 -9.16 2.98
C SER A 371 -16.87 -9.43 3.39
N ASN A 372 -17.82 -9.16 2.48
CA ASN A 372 -19.23 -9.54 2.63
C ASN A 372 -19.53 -10.95 2.10
N ILE A 373 -18.54 -11.60 1.50
CA ILE A 373 -18.58 -12.97 0.98
C ILE A 373 -17.61 -13.85 1.81
N LYS A 374 -18.05 -15.06 2.18
CA LYS A 374 -17.29 -15.98 3.04
C LYS A 374 -16.86 -17.24 2.28
#